data_AF-A0A5Q0LWQ3-F1
#
_entry.id   AF-A0A5Q0LWQ3-F1
#
_cell.length_a   1.000
_cell.length_b   1.000
_cell.length_c   1.000
_cell.angle_alpha   90.00
_cell.angle_beta   90.00
_cell.angle_gamma   90.00
#
_symmetry.space_group_name_H-M   'P 1'
#
loop_
_entity.id
_entity.type
_entity.pdbx_description
1 polymer ?
#
loop_
_entity_poly.entity_id
_entity_poly.type
_entity_poly.pdbx_seq_one_letter_code
_entity_poly.pdbx_strand_id
1 'polypeptide(L)'
;MKSNQRSFLRHFVASLALLFAPVVLACSPIKSIGVVFERNSAALPAKEVFKLANWTASLRARYPNREAIFMTTQAAFGEHDGSKLGLQRARNVARVLKEDLQFDVPKVELPSKGYVAAIPVPEESRDLVKRVDIEFLPACPHECPCQMGDPLYNPLDQRR
;
A
#
# COMPACT_ATOMS: atom_id res chain seq x y z
N MET A 1 -12.22 -45.53 -40.56
CA MET A 1 -11.20 -44.88 -39.68
C MET A 1 -11.07 -43.36 -39.93
N LYS A 2 -12.17 -42.59 -40.04
CA LYS A 2 -12.11 -41.13 -40.33
C LYS A 2 -12.70 -40.23 -39.22
N SER A 3 -13.41 -40.82 -38.26
CA SER A 3 -14.11 -40.07 -37.19
C SER A 3 -13.18 -39.67 -36.03
N ASN A 4 -12.16 -40.49 -35.74
CA ASN A 4 -11.31 -40.31 -34.54
C ASN A 4 -10.31 -39.13 -34.65
N GLN A 5 -9.93 -38.75 -35.88
CA GLN A 5 -8.91 -37.73 -36.13
C GLN A 5 -9.41 -36.29 -35.89
N ARG A 6 -10.72 -36.05 -36.12
CA ARG A 6 -11.34 -34.72 -35.93
C ARG A 6 -11.56 -34.37 -34.46
N SER A 7 -11.81 -35.37 -33.61
CA SER A 7 -11.97 -35.16 -32.16
C SER A 7 -10.64 -34.82 -31.51
N PHE A 8 -9.58 -35.53 -31.90
CA PHE A 8 -8.24 -35.32 -31.37
C PHE A 8 -7.70 -33.91 -31.68
N LEU A 9 -7.90 -33.44 -32.92
CA LEU A 9 -7.47 -32.10 -33.34
C LEU A 9 -8.23 -30.97 -32.62
N ARG A 10 -9.53 -31.16 -32.37
CA ARG A 10 -10.36 -30.20 -31.60
C ARG A 10 -9.90 -30.06 -30.16
N HIS A 11 -9.56 -31.18 -29.51
CA HIS A 11 -9.08 -31.15 -28.13
C HIS A 11 -7.69 -30.52 -28.05
N PHE A 12 -6.80 -30.80 -29.02
CA PHE A 12 -5.49 -30.17 -29.10
C PHE A 12 -5.55 -28.64 -29.25
N VAL A 13 -6.43 -28.13 -30.12
CA VAL A 13 -6.60 -26.68 -30.33
C VAL A 13 -7.18 -26.00 -29.10
N ALA A 14 -8.14 -26.64 -28.40
CA ALA A 14 -8.71 -26.10 -27.18
C ALA A 14 -7.69 -26.03 -26.03
N SER A 15 -6.81 -27.03 -25.91
CA SER A 15 -5.72 -27.04 -24.91
C SER A 15 -4.65 -25.99 -25.21
N LEU A 16 -4.34 -25.74 -26.49
CA LEU A 16 -3.35 -24.74 -26.89
C LEU A 16 -3.83 -23.31 -26.64
N ALA A 17 -5.14 -23.03 -26.77
CA ALA A 17 -5.72 -21.71 -26.49
C ALA A 17 -5.62 -21.28 -25.01
N LEU A 18 -5.64 -22.24 -24.07
CA LEU A 18 -5.48 -21.96 -22.64
C LEU A 18 -4.04 -21.56 -22.25
N LEU A 19 -3.04 -21.92 -23.06
CA LEU A 19 -1.64 -21.58 -22.81
C LEU A 19 -1.30 -20.12 -23.18
N PHE A 20 -2.17 -19.43 -23.91
CA PHE A 20 -2.00 -18.02 -24.31
C PHE A 20 -2.90 -17.05 -23.53
N ALA A 21 -3.52 -17.49 -22.43
CA ALA A 21 -4.25 -16.56 -21.57
C ALA A 21 -3.24 -15.57 -20.94
N PRO A 22 -3.40 -14.25 -21.13
CA PRO A 22 -2.55 -13.28 -20.47
C PRO A 22 -2.75 -13.42 -18.97
N VAL A 23 -1.66 -13.66 -18.24
CA VAL A 23 -1.67 -13.64 -16.78
C VAL A 23 -1.89 -12.19 -16.37
N VAL A 24 -3.14 -11.82 -16.07
CA VAL A 24 -3.46 -10.50 -15.53
C VAL A 24 -2.97 -10.49 -14.08
N LEU A 25 -1.73 -10.04 -13.88
CA LEU A 25 -1.22 -9.74 -12.54
C LEU A 25 -1.94 -8.48 -12.04
N ALA A 26 -2.71 -8.62 -10.97
CA ALA A 26 -3.28 -7.48 -10.25
C ALA A 26 -2.15 -6.64 -9.64
N CYS A 27 -1.66 -5.65 -10.37
CA CYS A 27 -0.63 -4.75 -9.89
C CYS A 27 -1.31 -3.62 -9.12
N SER A 28 -0.99 -3.45 -7.84
CA SER A 28 -1.46 -2.31 -7.05
C SER A 28 -0.45 -1.17 -7.15
N PRO A 29 -0.88 0.05 -7.46
CA PRO A 29 0.02 1.21 -7.51
C PRO A 29 0.40 1.74 -6.12
N ILE A 30 -0.24 1.21 -5.07
CA ILE A 30 -0.10 1.65 -3.69
C ILE A 30 1.36 1.54 -3.23
N LYS A 31 1.86 2.62 -2.62
CA LYS A 31 3.16 2.61 -1.94
C LYS A 31 2.93 2.60 -0.45
N SER A 32 3.62 1.71 0.27
CA SER A 32 3.48 1.62 1.71
C SER A 32 4.77 1.97 2.45
N ILE A 33 4.59 2.50 3.64
CA ILE A 33 5.63 2.66 4.65
C ILE A 33 4.98 2.44 6.02
N GLY A 34 5.77 2.21 7.04
CA GLY A 34 5.24 2.38 8.38
C GLY A 34 6.23 2.91 9.38
N VAL A 35 5.64 3.49 10.40
CA VAL A 35 6.23 4.38 11.40
C VAL A 35 6.17 3.66 12.73
N VAL A 36 7.32 3.35 13.30
CA VAL A 36 7.44 2.59 14.56
C VAL A 36 7.50 3.52 15.76
N PHE A 37 6.88 3.11 16.87
CA PHE A 37 6.77 3.89 18.08
C PHE A 37 7.42 3.18 19.27
N GLU A 38 7.88 4.01 20.21
CA GLU A 38 8.29 3.54 21.52
C GLU A 38 7.09 3.05 22.33
N ARG A 39 7.33 2.09 23.22
CA ARG A 39 6.27 1.48 24.04
C ARG A 39 5.56 2.54 24.89
N ASN A 40 4.23 2.47 24.94
CA ASN A 40 3.36 3.40 25.68
C ASN A 40 3.50 4.87 25.25
N SER A 41 4.07 5.16 24.08
CA SER A 41 4.24 6.51 23.57
C SER A 41 3.49 6.72 22.26
N ALA A 42 2.87 7.90 22.12
CA ALA A 42 2.33 8.39 20.86
C ALA A 42 3.27 9.40 20.17
N ALA A 43 4.39 9.77 20.78
CA ALA A 43 5.34 10.69 20.18
C ALA A 43 6.06 10.01 19.01
N LEU A 44 6.12 10.68 17.85
CA LEU A 44 6.89 10.17 16.70
C LEU A 44 8.39 10.34 16.99
N PRO A 45 9.19 9.25 16.98
CA PRO A 45 10.63 9.37 17.11
C PRO A 45 11.25 10.15 15.95
N ALA A 46 12.27 10.97 16.20
CA ALA A 46 12.92 11.78 15.17
C ALA A 46 13.44 10.95 13.98
N LYS A 47 13.96 9.73 14.25
CA LYS A 47 14.40 8.78 13.21
C LYS A 47 13.27 8.42 12.23
N GLU A 48 12.03 8.29 12.74
CA GLU A 48 10.88 7.96 11.91
C GLU A 48 10.34 9.18 11.17
N VAL A 49 10.45 10.38 11.76
CA VAL A 49 10.14 11.63 11.03
C VAL A 49 11.08 11.80 9.85
N PHE A 50 12.39 11.57 10.03
CA PHE A 50 13.37 11.63 8.94
C PHE A 50 13.09 10.59 7.85
N LYS A 51 12.76 9.35 8.24
CA LYS A 51 12.35 8.29 7.33
C LYS A 51 11.11 8.69 6.52
N LEU A 52 10.11 9.29 7.17
CA LEU A 52 8.89 9.77 6.53
C LEU A 52 9.15 10.95 5.59
N ALA A 53 10.06 11.85 5.95
CA ALA A 53 10.50 12.95 5.10
C ALA A 53 11.16 12.44 3.81
N ASN A 54 12.07 11.48 3.91
CA ASN A 54 12.70 10.86 2.73
C ASN A 54 11.69 10.16 1.83
N TRP A 55 10.75 9.43 2.43
CA TRP A 55 9.70 8.75 1.69
C TRP A 55 8.79 9.74 0.96
N THR A 56 8.28 10.75 1.65
CA THR A 56 7.43 11.80 1.04
C THR A 56 8.17 12.58 -0.04
N ALA A 57 9.46 12.92 0.14
CA ALA A 57 10.28 13.52 -0.91
C ALA A 57 10.35 12.64 -2.17
N SER A 58 10.56 11.32 -2.00
CA SER A 58 10.54 10.37 -3.12
C SER A 58 9.18 10.28 -3.82
N LEU A 59 8.09 10.45 -3.08
CA LEU A 59 6.74 10.45 -3.65
C LEU A 59 6.48 11.74 -4.42
N ARG A 60 6.90 12.91 -3.91
CA ARG A 60 6.78 14.19 -4.63
C ARG A 60 7.44 14.15 -5.99
N ALA A 61 8.64 13.58 -6.06
CA ALA A 61 9.40 13.50 -7.30
C ALA A 61 8.76 12.58 -8.35
N ARG A 62 8.04 11.53 -7.92
CA ARG A 62 7.49 10.50 -8.81
C ARG A 62 6.00 10.70 -9.12
N TYR A 63 5.25 11.33 -8.23
CA TYR A 63 3.80 11.41 -8.26
C TYR A 63 3.34 12.87 -8.01
N PRO A 64 3.35 13.72 -9.05
CA PRO A 64 2.82 15.09 -8.94
C PRO A 64 1.32 15.09 -8.65
N ASN A 65 0.55 14.14 -9.18
CA ASN A 65 -0.86 13.95 -8.85
C ASN A 65 -1.03 12.89 -7.74
N ARG A 66 -1.86 13.19 -6.75
CA ARG A 66 -2.05 12.37 -5.54
C ARG A 66 -3.53 12.21 -5.27
N GLU A 67 -3.95 11.02 -4.86
CA GLU A 67 -5.36 10.73 -4.59
C GLU A 67 -5.63 10.66 -3.09
N ALA A 68 -4.98 9.72 -2.40
CA ALA A 68 -5.30 9.43 -1.02
C ALA A 68 -4.13 8.87 -0.22
N ILE A 69 -4.23 9.01 1.10
CA ILE A 69 -3.48 8.25 2.09
C ILE A 69 -4.45 7.47 2.96
N PHE A 70 -4.13 6.21 3.21
CA PHE A 70 -4.84 5.35 4.16
C PHE A 70 -3.89 4.96 5.28
N MET A 71 -4.40 4.92 6.51
CA MET A 71 -3.61 4.55 7.67
C MET A 71 -4.26 3.40 8.44
N THR A 72 -3.42 2.46 8.87
CA THR A 72 -3.78 1.43 9.84
C THR A 72 -2.84 1.51 11.03
N THR A 73 -3.23 0.94 12.17
CA THR A 73 -2.43 1.01 13.39
C THR A 73 -2.52 -0.26 14.20
N GLN A 74 -1.39 -0.61 14.80
CA GLN A 74 -1.25 -1.69 15.75
C GLN A 74 -0.51 -1.19 17.00
N ALA A 75 -0.97 -1.65 18.16
CA ALA A 75 -0.28 -1.52 19.44
C ALA A 75 0.20 -2.89 19.91
N ALA A 76 1.32 -2.89 20.65
CA ALA A 76 1.80 -4.10 21.27
C ALA A 76 0.87 -4.54 22.41
N PHE A 77 0.83 -5.85 22.65
CA PHE A 77 0.15 -6.37 23.84
C PHE A 77 0.72 -5.75 25.12
N GLY A 78 -0.16 -5.39 26.04
CA GLY A 78 0.20 -4.79 27.33
C GLY A 78 0.63 -3.33 27.24
N GLU A 79 0.42 -2.64 26.11
CA GLU A 79 0.46 -1.17 26.10
C GLU A 79 -0.78 -0.58 26.79
N HIS A 80 -0.58 0.54 27.48
CA HIS A 80 -1.65 1.23 28.19
C HIS A 80 -2.69 1.75 27.18
N ASP A 81 -3.92 1.25 27.29
CA ASP A 81 -5.01 1.56 26.38
C ASP A 81 -4.57 1.46 24.90
N GLY A 82 -3.97 0.30 24.54
CA GLY A 82 -3.30 0.10 23.25
C GLY A 82 -4.14 0.47 22.03
N SER A 83 -5.46 0.22 22.06
CA SER A 83 -6.37 0.62 20.99
C SER A 83 -6.40 2.15 20.82
N LYS A 84 -6.64 2.91 21.89
CA LYS A 84 -6.64 4.38 21.85
C LYS A 84 -5.26 4.94 21.53
N LEU A 85 -4.21 4.32 22.07
CA LEU A 85 -2.82 4.69 21.80
C LEU A 85 -2.49 4.59 20.31
N GLY A 86 -2.86 3.48 19.65
CA GLY A 86 -2.70 3.32 18.20
C GLY A 86 -3.41 4.41 17.40
N LEU A 87 -4.67 4.73 17.77
CA LEU A 87 -5.41 5.84 17.13
C LEU A 87 -4.72 7.20 17.32
N GLN A 88 -4.13 7.44 18.49
CA GLN A 88 -3.37 8.66 18.76
C GLN A 88 -2.08 8.73 17.95
N ARG A 89 -1.37 7.62 17.80
CA ARG A 89 -0.20 7.49 16.93
C ARG A 89 -0.56 7.87 15.49
N ALA A 90 -1.63 7.30 14.93
CA ALA A 90 -2.07 7.60 13.56
C ALA A 90 -2.41 9.09 13.37
N ARG A 91 -3.09 9.70 14.34
CA ARG A 91 -3.35 11.16 14.31
C ARG A 91 -2.06 11.98 14.33
N ASN A 92 -1.08 11.59 15.13
CA ASN A 92 0.21 12.28 15.17
C ASN A 92 0.98 12.13 13.86
N VAL A 93 0.96 10.95 13.22
CA VAL A 93 1.53 10.75 11.88
C VAL A 93 0.87 11.67 10.86
N ALA A 94 -0.47 11.72 10.83
CA ALA A 94 -1.20 12.58 9.90
C ALA A 94 -0.89 14.07 10.13
N ARG A 95 -0.75 14.48 11.39
CA ARG A 95 -0.33 15.84 11.76
C ARG A 95 1.06 16.15 11.22
N VAL A 96 2.05 15.27 11.43
CA VAL A 96 3.41 15.44 10.92
C VAL A 96 3.45 15.50 9.39
N LEU A 97 2.69 14.63 8.70
CA LEU A 97 2.59 14.66 7.23
C LEU A 97 2.07 16.02 6.73
N LYS A 98 1.04 16.55 7.38
CA LYS A 98 0.39 17.81 6.97
C LYS A 98 1.20 19.04 7.37
N GLU A 99 1.53 19.17 8.64
CA GLU A 99 2.07 20.41 9.23
C GLU A 99 3.58 20.51 9.02
N ASP A 100 4.32 19.46 9.37
CA ASP A 100 5.78 19.51 9.41
C ASP A 100 6.36 19.20 8.03
N LEU A 101 5.80 18.21 7.34
CA LEU A 101 6.27 17.77 6.03
C LEU A 101 5.58 18.48 4.88
N GLN A 102 4.45 19.17 5.10
CA GLN A 102 3.68 19.84 4.02
C GLN A 102 3.35 18.89 2.86
N PHE A 103 2.98 17.65 3.19
CA PHE A 103 2.61 16.62 2.23
C PHE A 103 1.09 16.55 2.10
N ASP A 104 0.53 17.52 1.38
CA ASP A 104 -0.90 17.57 1.14
C ASP A 104 -1.34 16.50 0.13
N VAL A 105 -2.46 15.85 0.46
CA VAL A 105 -3.20 14.90 -0.38
C VAL A 105 -4.70 15.20 -0.25
N PRO A 106 -5.51 14.97 -1.30
CA PRO A 106 -6.94 15.28 -1.25
C PRO A 106 -7.72 14.55 -0.14
N LYS A 107 -7.34 13.30 0.15
CA LYS A 107 -8.00 12.46 1.16
C LYS A 107 -6.97 11.82 2.09
N VAL A 108 -7.20 11.94 3.41
CA VAL A 108 -6.48 11.19 4.43
C VAL A 108 -7.48 10.38 5.24
N GLU A 109 -7.39 9.06 5.18
CA GLU A 109 -8.24 8.14 5.91
C GLU A 109 -7.51 7.61 7.15
N LEU A 110 -7.93 8.08 8.32
CA LEU A 110 -7.43 7.61 9.60
C LEU A 110 -8.12 6.30 10.02
N PRO A 111 -7.45 5.43 10.78
CA PRO A 111 -8.06 4.22 11.28
C PRO A 111 -9.26 4.56 12.19
N SER A 112 -10.37 3.86 11.97
CA SER A 112 -11.57 3.97 12.82
C SER A 112 -11.46 3.17 14.11
N LYS A 113 -10.57 2.17 14.14
CA LYS A 113 -10.31 1.28 15.28
C LYS A 113 -8.81 1.04 15.44
N GLY A 114 -8.35 1.04 16.69
CA GLY A 114 -6.99 0.61 17.03
C GLY A 114 -6.97 -0.88 17.37
N TYR A 115 -6.01 -1.61 16.82
CA TYR A 115 -5.84 -3.04 17.08
C TYR A 115 -4.68 -3.28 18.04
N VAL A 116 -4.82 -4.29 18.90
CA VAL A 116 -3.75 -4.76 19.79
C VAL A 116 -3.28 -6.10 19.26
N ALA A 117 -1.97 -6.27 19.12
CA ALA A 117 -1.38 -7.53 18.66
C ALA A 117 -1.72 -8.69 19.60
N ALA A 118 -2.06 -9.84 19.03
CA ALA A 118 -2.28 -11.08 19.77
C ALA A 118 -0.95 -11.66 20.28
N ILE A 119 -1.01 -12.46 21.35
CA ILE A 119 0.13 -13.25 21.85
C ILE A 119 0.02 -14.68 21.28
N PRO A 120 1.14 -15.33 20.93
CA PRO A 120 2.51 -14.83 20.98
C PRO A 120 2.85 -13.95 19.77
N VAL A 121 3.59 -12.86 20.01
CA VAL A 121 4.21 -12.07 18.92
C VAL A 121 5.59 -12.69 18.66
N PRO A 122 5.91 -13.10 17.42
CA PRO A 122 7.24 -13.58 17.06
C PRO A 122 8.31 -12.56 17.44
N GLU A 123 9.49 -13.01 17.88
CA GLU A 123 10.52 -12.13 18.45
C GLU A 123 10.96 -11.06 17.45
N GLU A 124 11.12 -11.45 16.19
CA GLU A 124 11.44 -10.61 15.04
C GLU A 124 10.37 -9.54 14.74
N SER A 125 9.15 -9.69 15.27
CA SER A 125 8.00 -8.81 15.02
C SER A 125 7.64 -7.94 16.22
N ARG A 126 8.33 -8.06 17.36
CA ARG A 126 7.99 -7.32 18.61
C ARG A 126 8.10 -5.81 18.47
N ASP A 127 8.93 -5.32 17.57
CA ASP A 127 9.03 -3.90 17.25
C ASP A 127 8.10 -3.46 16.13
N LEU A 128 7.60 -4.39 15.32
CA LEU A 128 6.68 -4.11 14.23
C LEU A 128 5.24 -3.96 14.69
N VAL A 129 4.89 -4.46 15.88
CA VAL A 129 3.53 -4.34 16.44
C VAL A 129 3.21 -2.98 17.06
N LYS A 130 4.18 -2.07 17.20
CA LYS A 130 4.00 -0.71 17.75
C LYS A 130 4.04 0.31 16.60
N ARG A 131 3.11 0.21 15.66
CA ARG A 131 3.29 0.82 14.34
C ARG A 131 2.02 1.45 13.77
N VAL A 132 2.23 2.46 12.93
CA VAL A 132 1.23 2.96 11.98
C VAL A 132 1.73 2.63 10.59
N ASP A 133 0.93 1.91 9.81
CA ASP A 133 1.18 1.70 8.40
C ASP A 133 0.44 2.75 7.59
N ILE A 134 1.12 3.26 6.57
CA ILE A 134 0.66 4.33 5.69
C ILE A 134 0.71 3.79 4.28
N GLU A 135 -0.43 3.85 3.60
CA GLU A 135 -0.58 3.49 2.20
C GLU A 135 -0.90 4.75 1.40
N PHE A 136 -0.07 5.03 0.39
CA PHE A 136 -0.23 6.15 -0.52
C PHE A 136 -0.77 5.66 -1.85
N LEU A 137 -1.88 6.25 -2.29
CA LEU A 137 -2.50 6.03 -3.59
C LEU A 137 -2.16 7.22 -4.51
N PRO A 138 -1.33 7.02 -5.55
CA PRO A 138 -1.13 8.04 -6.57
C PRO A 138 -2.43 8.27 -7.34
N ALA A 139 -2.65 9.49 -7.82
CA ALA A 139 -3.75 9.75 -8.74
C ALA A 139 -3.34 9.44 -10.18
N CYS A 140 -4.34 9.19 -11.02
CA CYS A 140 -4.16 9.08 -12.46
C CYS A 140 -3.50 10.36 -13.04
N PRO A 141 -2.67 10.24 -14.09
CA PRO A 141 -2.45 9.04 -14.88
C PRO A 141 -1.21 8.21 -14.44
N HIS A 142 -0.71 8.39 -13.21
CA HIS A 142 0.52 7.72 -12.76
C HIS A 142 0.33 6.23 -12.43
N GLU A 143 1.33 5.45 -12.87
CA GLU A 143 1.59 4.00 -12.72
C GLU A 143 0.41 3.11 -12.31
N CYS A 144 -0.12 2.34 -13.25
CA CYS A 144 -0.33 0.89 -13.04
C CYS A 144 0.78 0.16 -13.82
N PRO A 145 1.79 -0.46 -13.18
CA PRO A 145 2.89 -1.12 -13.90
C PRO A 145 2.45 -2.29 -14.80
N CYS A 146 1.27 -2.86 -14.55
CA CYS A 146 0.65 -3.84 -15.44
C CYS A 146 0.05 -3.24 -16.73
N GLN A 147 -0.06 -1.92 -16.83
CA GLN A 147 -0.58 -1.24 -18.04
C GLN A 147 0.51 -0.86 -19.04
N MET A 148 1.80 -1.04 -18.72
CA MET A 148 2.84 -0.98 -19.75
C MET A 148 2.63 -2.14 -20.73
N GLY A 149 1.91 -1.88 -21.82
CA GLY A 149 1.49 -2.87 -22.82
C GLY A 149 -0.02 -3.07 -22.97
N ASP A 150 -0.85 -2.37 -22.19
CA ASP A 150 -2.31 -2.34 -22.40
C ASP A 150 -2.62 -1.58 -23.71
N PRO A 151 -3.37 -2.15 -24.68
CA PRO A 151 -3.77 -1.47 -25.91
C PRO A 151 -4.54 -0.15 -25.69
N LEU A 152 -5.09 0.06 -24.49
CA LEU A 152 -5.81 1.27 -24.09
C LEU A 152 -4.90 2.31 -23.40
N TYR A 153 -3.63 1.98 -23.12
CA TYR A 153 -2.68 2.94 -22.57
C TYR A 153 -2.14 3.86 -23.68
N ASN A 154 -2.57 5.12 -23.68
CA ASN A 154 -2.04 6.15 -24.57
C ASN A 154 -1.19 7.16 -23.78
N PRO A 155 0.15 7.18 -23.97
CA PRO A 155 1.04 8.13 -23.31
C PRO A 155 0.71 9.61 -23.59
N LEU A 156 -0.03 9.90 -24.66
CA LEU A 156 -0.40 11.26 -25.06
C LEU A 156 -1.61 11.82 -24.30
N ASP A 157 -2.44 10.96 -23.70
CA ASP A 157 -3.58 11.40 -22.88
C ASP A 157 -3.16 11.91 -21.48
N GLN A 158 -1.89 11.73 -21.11
CA GLN A 158 -1.30 12.24 -19.87
C GLN A 158 -0.83 13.70 -19.97
N ARG A 159 -0.86 14.31 -21.17
CA ARG A 159 -0.36 15.67 -21.46
C ARG A 159 -1.48 16.70 -21.69
N ARG A 160 -2.70 16.44 -21.21
CA ARG A 160 -3.84 17.35 -21.35
C ARG A 160 -4.35 17.82 -19.99
#